data_AF-A0A9D1CYI9-F1
#
_entry.id   AF-A0A9D1CYI9-F1
#
_cell.length_a   1.000
_cell.length_b   1.000
_cell.length_c   1.000
_cell.angle_alpha   90.00
_cell.angle_beta   90.00
_cell.angle_gamma   90.00
#
_symmetry.space_group_name_H-M   'P 1'
#
loop_
_entity.id
_entity.type
_entity.pdbx_description
1 polymer ?
#
loop_
_entity_poly.entity_id
_entity_poly.type
_entity_poly.pdbx_seq_one_letter_code
_entity_poly.pdbx_strand_id
1 'polypeptide(L)'
;MSKKGFTLIELLAVIVLLGVIALITTPVVLTAINNSKKQSLQDTGYSIVQAATSYQAKLQQEGKKTTFSLDFSKNVDRNVLDVKGELPDAGYVEVEASGKVALALWSDEINTCVTKSKNSKTVVISKTITNKAGCVIK
;
A
#
# COMPACT_ATOMS: atom_id res chain seq x y z
N MET A 1 11.96 47.79 32.86
CA MET A 1 12.27 46.54 32.12
C MET A 1 12.58 46.89 30.68
N SER A 2 13.83 46.71 30.23
CA SER A 2 14.22 46.91 28.84
C SER A 2 13.80 45.71 28.00
N LYS A 3 12.81 45.87 27.13
CA LYS A 3 12.49 44.87 26.11
C LYS A 3 13.53 44.98 25.00
N LYS A 4 14.50 44.06 24.95
CA LYS A 4 15.33 43.87 23.76
C LYS A 4 14.45 43.20 22.70
N GLY A 5 14.07 43.95 21.67
CA GLY A 5 13.37 43.41 20.50
C GLY A 5 14.36 42.69 19.59
N PHE A 6 13.92 41.60 18.95
CA PHE A 6 14.63 40.99 17.84
C PHE A 6 14.74 42.00 16.68
N THR A 7 15.92 42.09 16.07
CA THR A 7 16.10 42.90 14.87
C THR A 7 15.61 42.13 13.64
N LEU A 8 15.14 42.85 12.62
CA LEU A 8 14.65 42.23 11.39
C LEU A 8 15.75 41.46 10.65
N ILE A 9 17.00 41.90 10.76
CA ILE A 9 18.14 41.23 10.12
C ILE A 9 18.44 39.87 10.76
N GLU A 10 18.28 39.74 12.07
CA GLU A 10 18.44 38.45 12.78
C GLU A 10 17.36 37.45 12.35
N LEU A 11 16.11 37.90 12.25
CA LEU A 11 15.01 37.04 11.78
C LEU A 11 15.18 36.63 10.32
N LEU A 12 15.64 37.55 9.47
CA LEU A 12 15.89 37.27 8.06
C LEU A 12 17.01 36.24 7.87
N ALA A 13 18.11 36.37 8.61
CA ALA A 13 19.21 35.40 8.55
C ALA A 13 18.76 33.98 8.92
N VAL A 14 17.90 33.85 9.94
CA VAL A 14 17.36 32.55 10.38
C VAL A 14 16.44 31.94 9.32
N ILE A 15 15.55 32.74 8.72
CA ILE A 15 14.62 32.24 7.69
C ILE A 15 15.38 31.79 6.44
N VAL A 16 16.40 32.54 6.02
CA VAL A 16 17.27 32.15 4.90
C VAL A 16 17.97 30.81 5.19
N LEU A 17 18.52 30.65 6.40
CA LEU A 17 19.18 29.41 6.80
C LEU A 17 18.20 28.22 6.82
N LEU A 18 17.02 28.38 7.42
CA LEU A 18 15.98 27.34 7.45
C LEU A 18 15.51 26.97 6.04
N GLY A 19 15.40 27.95 5.14
CA GLY A 19 15.03 27.74 3.74
C GLY A 19 16.05 26.86 2.99
N VAL A 20 17.34 27.10 3.18
CA VAL A 20 18.41 26.29 2.55
C VAL A 20 18.37 24.85 3.06
N ILE A 21 18.22 24.65 4.38
CA ILE A 21 18.13 23.31 4.96
C ILE A 21 16.89 22.58 4.42
N ALA A 22 15.73 23.24 4.40
CA ALA A 22 14.46 22.69 3.92
C ALA A 22 14.53 22.27 2.43
N LEU A 23 15.22 23.05 1.59
CA LEU A 23 15.42 22.75 0.17
C LEU A 23 16.10 21.39 -0.03
N ILE A 24 17.16 21.11 0.73
CA ILE A 24 17.94 19.87 0.62
C ILE A 24 17.18 18.68 1.25
N THR A 25 16.46 18.91 2.36
CA THR A 25 15.74 17.83 3.07
C THR A 25 14.49 17.36 2.36
N THR A 26 13.78 18.23 1.63
CA THR A 26 12.51 17.89 0.96
C THR A 26 12.60 16.65 0.05
N PRO A 27 13.53 16.50 -0.91
CA PRO A 27 13.57 15.32 -1.77
C PRO A 27 13.86 14.01 -1.01
N VAL A 28 14.65 14.07 0.06
CA VAL A 28 14.96 12.91 0.92
C VAL A 28 13.71 12.43 1.65
N VAL A 29 12.96 13.37 2.24
CA VAL A 29 11.70 13.07 2.94
C VAL A 29 10.66 12.49 1.97
N LEU A 30 10.53 13.06 0.76
CA LEU A 30 9.60 12.53 -0.26
C LEU A 30 9.95 11.10 -0.67
N THR A 31 11.25 10.79 -0.82
CA THR A 31 11.70 9.44 -1.15
C THR A 31 11.41 8.47 -0.02
N ALA A 32 11.66 8.87 1.23
CA ALA A 32 11.34 8.07 2.40
C ALA A 32 9.84 7.77 2.50
N ILE A 33 8.99 8.78 2.30
CA ILE A 33 7.53 8.62 2.28
C ILE A 33 7.11 7.63 1.19
N ASN A 34 7.63 7.77 -0.04
CA ASN A 34 7.28 6.86 -1.14
C ASN A 34 7.68 5.41 -0.83
N ASN A 35 8.84 5.20 -0.20
CA ASN A 35 9.27 3.87 0.22
C ASN A 35 8.38 3.29 1.33
N SER A 36 7.99 4.11 2.31
CA SER A 36 7.03 3.71 3.35
C SER A 36 5.68 3.32 2.77
N LYS A 37 5.18 4.07 1.77
CA LYS A 37 3.93 3.73 1.08
C LYS A 37 4.02 2.42 0.31
N LYS A 38 5.13 2.17 -0.38
CA LYS A 38 5.39 0.89 -1.05
C LYS A 38 5.38 -0.29 -0.08
N GLN A 39 6.00 -0.14 1.08
CA GLN A 39 5.98 -1.15 2.14
C GLN A 39 4.58 -1.32 2.73
N SER A 40 3.85 -0.23 2.98
CA SER A 40 2.47 -0.29 3.45
C SER A 40 1.55 -1.04 2.47
N LEU A 41 1.72 -0.85 1.16
CA LEU A 41 0.94 -1.60 0.16
C LEU A 41 1.29 -3.09 0.18
N GLN A 42 2.55 -3.43 0.43
CA GLN A 42 2.99 -4.81 0.63
C GLN A 42 2.35 -5.43 1.88
N ASP A 43 2.29 -4.68 2.98
CA ASP A 43 1.64 -5.08 4.24
C ASP A 43 0.12 -5.20 4.10
N THR A 44 -0.53 -4.31 3.34
CA THR A 44 -1.92 -4.49 2.93
C THR A 44 -2.09 -5.80 2.17
N GLY A 45 -1.18 -6.12 1.24
CA GLY A 45 -1.21 -7.39 0.52
C GLY A 45 -1.16 -8.61 1.45
N TYR A 46 -0.32 -8.58 2.49
CA TYR A 46 -0.31 -9.64 3.51
C TYR A 46 -1.61 -9.69 4.31
N SER A 47 -2.14 -8.53 4.68
CA SER A 47 -3.40 -8.41 5.41
C SER A 47 -4.58 -8.96 4.59
N ILE A 48 -4.59 -8.73 3.28
CA ILE A 48 -5.56 -9.31 2.34
C ILE A 48 -5.45 -10.84 2.30
N VAL A 49 -4.23 -11.40 2.21
CA VAL A 49 -4.05 -12.86 2.26
C VAL A 49 -4.60 -13.45 3.55
N GLN A 50 -4.34 -12.79 4.69
CA GLN A 50 -4.85 -13.23 5.98
C GLN A 50 -6.37 -13.15 6.03
N ALA A 51 -6.96 -12.02 5.65
CA ALA A 51 -8.40 -11.82 5.62
C ALA A 51 -9.10 -12.81 4.69
N ALA A 52 -8.53 -13.04 3.50
CA ALA A 52 -9.04 -14.01 2.53
C ALA A 52 -9.01 -15.44 3.08
N THR A 53 -7.94 -15.82 3.78
CA THR A 53 -7.82 -17.13 4.43
C THR A 53 -8.86 -17.29 5.56
N SER A 54 -9.04 -16.26 6.39
CA SER A 54 -10.07 -16.27 7.45
C SER A 54 -11.48 -16.33 6.88
N TYR A 55 -11.76 -15.59 5.80
CA TYR A 55 -13.05 -15.62 5.12
C TYR A 55 -13.31 -17.01 4.50
N GLN A 56 -12.29 -17.62 3.89
CA GLN A 56 -12.38 -18.98 3.39
C GLN A 56 -12.73 -19.99 4.50
N ALA A 57 -12.09 -19.88 5.67
CA ALA A 57 -12.40 -20.74 6.81
C ALA A 57 -13.86 -20.60 7.27
N LYS A 58 -14.40 -19.38 7.24
CA LYS A 58 -15.83 -19.15 7.51
C LYS A 58 -16.73 -19.83 6.46
N LEU A 59 -16.40 -19.71 5.18
CA LEU A 59 -17.15 -20.37 4.10
C LEU A 59 -17.12 -21.90 4.22
N GLN A 60 -16.00 -22.47 4.67
CA GLN A 60 -15.89 -23.91 4.93
C GLN A 60 -16.85 -24.37 6.03
N GLN A 61 -16.96 -23.61 7.14
CA GLN A 61 -17.89 -23.93 8.22
C GLN A 61 -19.35 -23.81 7.78
N GLU A 62 -19.65 -22.91 6.87
CA GLU A 62 -20.99 -22.74 6.29
C GLU A 62 -21.31 -23.75 5.17
N GLY A 63 -20.39 -24.67 4.84
CA GLY A 63 -20.56 -25.64 3.75
C GLY A 63 -20.64 -25.00 2.36
N LYS A 64 -20.16 -23.75 2.21
CA LYS A 64 -20.19 -22.99 0.96
C LYS A 64 -18.92 -23.21 0.15
N LYS A 65 -18.97 -22.80 -1.13
CA LYS A 65 -17.81 -22.83 -2.03
C LYS A 65 -16.68 -21.96 -1.46
N THR A 66 -15.52 -22.56 -1.26
CA THR A 66 -14.33 -21.96 -0.62
C THR A 66 -13.41 -21.25 -1.61
N THR A 67 -13.77 -21.30 -2.90
CA THR A 67 -13.07 -20.64 -4.00
C THR A 67 -13.83 -19.37 -4.36
N PHE A 68 -13.14 -18.25 -4.34
CA PHE A 68 -13.68 -16.96 -4.71
C PHE A 68 -12.59 -16.09 -5.33
N SER A 69 -13.03 -15.09 -6.10
CA SER A 69 -12.17 -14.06 -6.66
C SER A 69 -12.77 -12.70 -6.31
N LEU A 70 -11.91 -11.73 -5.98
CA LEU A 70 -12.28 -10.36 -5.65
C LEU A 70 -11.58 -9.42 -6.61
N ASP A 71 -12.32 -8.42 -7.10
CA ASP A 71 -11.80 -7.34 -7.93
C ASP A 71 -11.90 -6.02 -7.15
N PHE A 72 -10.79 -5.55 -6.61
CA PHE A 72 -10.71 -4.29 -5.87
C PHE A 72 -10.97 -3.06 -6.74
N SER A 73 -11.07 -3.21 -8.06
CA SER A 73 -11.55 -2.13 -8.95
C SER A 73 -13.06 -1.89 -8.76
N LYS A 74 -13.79 -2.85 -8.18
CA LYS A 74 -15.23 -2.78 -7.93
C LYS A 74 -15.51 -2.50 -6.46
N ASN A 75 -16.38 -1.53 -6.19
CA ASN A 75 -16.70 -1.12 -4.82
C ASN A 75 -17.40 -2.21 -3.98
N VAL A 76 -18.07 -3.16 -4.63
CA VAL A 76 -18.77 -4.26 -3.94
C VAL A 76 -17.78 -5.21 -3.25
N ASP A 77 -16.64 -5.47 -3.89
CA ASP A 77 -15.65 -6.46 -3.41
C ASP A 77 -14.73 -5.89 -2.32
N ARG A 78 -14.68 -4.55 -2.18
CA ARG A 78 -13.86 -3.85 -1.18
C ARG A 78 -14.27 -4.12 0.26
N ASN A 79 -15.53 -4.47 0.50
CA ASN A 79 -16.08 -4.70 1.85
C ASN A 79 -16.24 -6.19 2.19
N VAL A 80 -15.82 -7.10 1.30
CA VAL A 80 -15.96 -8.55 1.54
C VAL A 80 -14.94 -9.04 2.56
N LEU A 81 -13.75 -8.44 2.58
CA LEU A 81 -12.66 -8.79 3.48
C LEU A 81 -12.45 -7.68 4.50
N ASP A 82 -12.25 -8.06 5.77
CA ASP A 82 -11.80 -7.15 6.82
C ASP A 82 -10.28 -6.97 6.71
N VAL A 83 -9.87 -6.00 5.90
CA VAL A 83 -8.46 -5.73 5.59
C VAL A 83 -7.95 -4.59 6.46
N LYS A 84 -6.81 -4.81 7.10
CA LYS A 84 -6.08 -3.74 7.79
C LYS A 84 -5.19 -2.98 6.80
N GLY A 85 -5.22 -1.65 6.90
CA GLY A 85 -4.41 -0.75 6.09
C GLY A 85 -5.19 -0.08 4.97
N GLU A 86 -4.46 0.60 4.08
CA GLU A 86 -5.06 1.30 2.95
C GLU A 86 -5.34 0.32 1.82
N LEU A 87 -6.59 0.29 1.36
CA LEU A 87 -7.01 -0.59 0.28
C LEU A 87 -6.37 -0.14 -1.05
N PRO A 88 -6.03 -1.09 -1.93
CA PRO A 88 -5.51 -0.75 -3.25
C PRO A 88 -6.58 -0.09 -4.14
N ASP A 89 -6.12 0.72 -5.08
CA ASP A 89 -6.98 1.39 -6.06
C ASP A 89 -7.60 0.41 -7.06
N ALA A 90 -6.86 -0.65 -7.39
CA ALA A 90 -7.33 -1.76 -8.22
C ALA A 90 -6.56 -3.04 -7.88
N GLY A 91 -7.06 -4.18 -8.35
CA GLY A 91 -6.34 -5.44 -8.23
C GLY A 91 -7.25 -6.63 -8.10
N TYR A 92 -6.66 -7.81 -8.24
CA TYR A 92 -7.34 -9.08 -8.18
C TYR A 92 -6.78 -9.93 -7.04
N VAL A 93 -7.68 -10.64 -6.36
CA VAL A 93 -7.32 -11.70 -5.41
C VAL A 93 -8.05 -12.95 -5.82
N GLU A 94 -7.33 -14.06 -5.90
CA GLU A 94 -7.88 -15.38 -6.16
C GLU A 94 -7.53 -16.33 -5.02
N VAL A 95 -8.53 -17.03 -4.53
CA VAL A 95 -8.38 -18.06 -3.50
C VAL A 95 -8.82 -19.40 -4.04
N GLU A 96 -7.93 -20.38 -4.03
CA GLU A 96 -8.25 -21.75 -4.42
C GLU A 96 -8.80 -22.57 -3.25
N ALA A 97 -9.56 -23.62 -3.55
CA ALA A 97 -10.04 -24.58 -2.56
C ALA A 97 -8.91 -25.23 -1.72
N SER A 98 -7.69 -25.25 -2.26
CA SER A 98 -6.47 -25.73 -1.58
C SER A 98 -5.95 -24.80 -0.46
N GLY A 99 -6.54 -23.60 -0.32
CA GLY A 99 -6.06 -22.56 0.60
C GLY A 99 -4.94 -21.69 0.02
N LYS A 100 -4.56 -21.90 -1.24
CA LYS A 100 -3.59 -21.05 -1.93
C LYS A 100 -4.23 -19.73 -2.35
N VAL A 101 -3.60 -18.62 -1.95
CA VAL A 101 -4.02 -17.26 -2.32
C VAL A 101 -3.03 -16.67 -3.31
N ALA A 102 -3.52 -16.18 -4.44
CA ALA A 102 -2.78 -15.34 -5.36
C ALA A 102 -3.39 -13.94 -5.40
N LEU A 103 -2.55 -12.92 -5.60
CA LEU A 103 -3.01 -11.54 -5.71
C LEU A 103 -2.10 -10.72 -6.62
N ALA A 104 -2.69 -9.68 -7.20
CA ALA A 104 -2.03 -8.58 -7.87
C ALA A 104 -2.77 -7.30 -7.50
N LEU A 105 -2.11 -6.37 -6.81
CA LEU A 105 -2.70 -5.16 -6.24
C LEU A 105 -1.95 -3.95 -6.76
N TRP A 106 -2.70 -2.94 -7.21
CA TRP A 106 -2.18 -1.72 -7.79
C TRP A 106 -2.52 -0.51 -6.92
N SER A 107 -1.55 0.37 -6.76
CA SER A 107 -1.77 1.72 -6.21
C SER A 107 -1.43 2.78 -7.24
N ASP A 108 -2.41 3.65 -7.52
CA ASP A 108 -2.29 4.79 -8.42
C ASP A 108 -1.40 5.88 -7.80
N GLU A 109 -1.39 6.02 -6.47
CA GLU A 109 -0.60 7.03 -5.76
C GLU A 109 0.92 6.86 -5.95
N ILE A 110 1.40 5.62 -5.85
CA ILE A 110 2.82 5.27 -5.92
C ILE A 110 3.22 4.54 -7.21
N ASN A 111 2.29 4.41 -8.17
CA ASN A 111 2.47 3.72 -9.46
C ASN A 111 3.16 2.36 -9.31
N THR A 112 2.72 1.56 -8.34
CA THR A 112 3.38 0.32 -7.95
C THR A 112 2.40 -0.84 -7.92
N CYS A 113 2.84 -1.97 -8.46
CA CYS A 113 2.12 -3.25 -8.38
C CYS A 113 2.76 -4.16 -7.34
N VAL A 114 1.92 -4.78 -6.51
CA VAL A 114 2.31 -5.79 -5.53
C VAL A 114 1.68 -7.12 -5.92
N THR A 115 2.48 -8.19 -5.99
CA THR A 115 2.03 -9.50 -6.49
C THR A 115 2.41 -10.62 -5.55
N LYS A 116 1.58 -11.66 -5.51
CA LYS A 116 1.88 -12.96 -4.88
C LYS A 116 1.33 -14.07 -5.76
N SER A 117 2.18 -15.00 -6.18
CA SER A 117 1.76 -16.21 -6.87
C SER A 117 1.25 -17.27 -5.90
N LYS A 118 0.47 -18.22 -6.42
CA LYS A 118 -0.20 -19.29 -5.66
C LYS A 118 0.73 -20.11 -4.76
N ASN A 119 1.95 -20.37 -5.22
CA ASN A 119 2.95 -21.18 -4.51
C ASN A 119 3.93 -20.34 -3.66
N SER A 120 3.86 -19.02 -3.74
CA SER A 120 4.74 -18.12 -2.97
C SER A 120 4.10 -17.77 -1.63
N LYS A 121 4.87 -17.83 -0.55
CA LYS A 121 4.44 -17.36 0.78
C LYS A 121 4.56 -15.84 0.93
N THR A 122 5.41 -15.22 0.14
CA THR A 122 5.74 -13.80 0.23
C THR A 122 4.98 -12.98 -0.80
N VAL A 123 4.53 -11.81 -0.35
CA VAL A 123 4.02 -10.74 -1.20
C VAL A 123 5.21 -9.90 -1.65
N VAL A 124 5.33 -9.63 -2.95
CA VAL A 124 6.50 -8.98 -3.54
C VAL A 124 6.09 -7.73 -4.30
N ILE A 125 6.83 -6.65 -4.10
CA ILE A 125 6.72 -5.43 -4.91
C ILE A 125 7.33 -5.69 -6.30
N SER A 126 6.52 -5.62 -7.34
CA SER A 126 6.98 -5.83 -8.71
C SER A 126 7.72 -4.59 -9.23
N LYS A 127 9.01 -4.76 -9.53
CA LYS A 127 9.85 -3.70 -10.12
C LYS A 127 9.65 -3.54 -11.64
N THR A 128 9.06 -4.55 -12.28
CA THR A 128 8.93 -4.63 -13.74
C THR A 128 7.59 -4.10 -14.24
N ILE A 129 6.58 -4.05 -13.36
CA ILE A 129 5.23 -3.57 -13.70
C ILE A 129 5.14 -2.10 -13.33
N THR A 130 5.12 -1.24 -14.34
CA THR A 130 5.04 0.23 -14.19
C THR A 130 3.69 0.81 -14.57
N ASN A 131 2.73 -0.03 -14.95
CA ASN A 131 1.39 0.39 -15.33
C ASN A 131 0.31 -0.52 -14.74
N LYS A 132 -0.88 0.07 -14.53
CA LYS A 132 -2.06 -0.59 -13.96
C LYS A 132 -2.49 -1.83 -14.74
N ALA A 133 -2.49 -1.75 -16.08
CA ALA A 133 -2.90 -2.84 -16.96
C ALA A 133 -2.00 -4.08 -16.85
N GLY A 134 -0.72 -3.91 -16.53
CA GLY A 134 0.24 -4.99 -16.34
C GLY A 134 0.17 -5.63 -14.95
N CYS A 135 -0.60 -5.06 -14.02
CA CYS A 135 -0.75 -5.55 -12.65
C CYS A 135 -1.81 -6.65 -12.58
N VAL A 136 -1.46 -7.84 -13.06
CA VAL A 136 -2.33 -9.02 -13.12
C VAL A 136 -1.70 -10.21 -12.42
N ILE A 137 -2.54 -11.14 -11.96
CA ILE A 137 -2.09 -12.40 -11.37
C ILE A 137 -1.39 -13.22 -12.46
N LYS A 138 -0.17 -13.68 -12.17
CA LYS A 138 0.60 -14.61 -13.01
C LYS A 138 0.65 -16.00 -12.40
#